data_AF-A0A3M7P6G5-F1
#
_entry.id   AF-A0A3M7P6G5-F1
#
_cell.length_a   1.000
_cell.length_b   1.000
_cell.length_c   1.000
_cell.angle_alpha   90.00
_cell.angle_beta   90.00
_cell.angle_gamma   90.00
#
_symmetry.space_group_name_H-M   'P 1'
#
loop_
_entity.id
_entity.type
_entity.pdbx_description
1 polymer ?
#
loop_
_entity_poly.entity_id
_entity_poly.type
_entity_poly.pdbx_seq_one_letter_code
_entity_poly.pdbx_strand_id
1 'polypeptide(L)'
;MNRKLTNSKQNSFVTQFYSILILLWSKLEFSKPFESTNLRNFKVYPSGFLKDKIIFFNCLTHSKIFKNKIRKNCDTYFLKKLQILLVNLNNVKYVKYDIKLNIRIFEDKKSLINYEQALDDEFELLNILESKDYDQAYDLFRDKMESYKILIVNPETLNRDQQLPVYLRSFTHGSIYTKILSIFSFEVLQRLKKYQEANDTFEFLLYKQNVYRLSSRSKWFERLAINYETHLKDPVKSFNSIKIALEDTENI
;
A
#
# COMPACT_ATOMS: atom_id res chain seq x y z
N MET A 1 34.42 29.04 -22.97
CA MET A 1 33.49 29.39 -21.88
C MET A 1 32.73 28.15 -21.45
N ASN A 2 33.24 27.43 -20.45
CA ASN A 2 32.63 26.23 -19.89
C ASN A 2 32.80 26.31 -18.37
N ARG A 3 31.71 26.44 -17.62
CA ARG A 3 31.74 26.15 -16.17
C ARG A 3 30.47 25.42 -15.75
N LYS A 4 30.65 24.10 -15.64
CA LYS A 4 29.95 23.19 -14.76
C LYS A 4 29.91 23.80 -13.34
N LEU A 5 28.72 24.16 -12.86
CA LEU A 5 28.49 24.52 -11.46
C LEU A 5 27.05 24.12 -11.11
N THR A 6 26.83 22.88 -10.64
CA THR A 6 25.63 22.52 -9.83
C THR A 6 25.68 21.15 -9.13
N ASN A 7 26.76 20.35 -9.18
CA ASN A 7 26.78 19.05 -8.47
C ASN A 7 27.41 19.07 -7.06
N SER A 8 28.07 20.15 -6.63
CA SER A 8 28.76 20.17 -5.33
C SER A 8 27.87 20.55 -4.14
N LYS A 9 26.82 21.36 -4.35
CA LYS A 9 25.92 21.81 -3.26
C LYS A 9 24.85 20.77 -2.87
N GLN A 10 24.37 19.95 -3.81
CA GLN A 10 23.44 18.86 -3.50
C GLN A 10 24.13 17.73 -2.75
N ASN A 11 25.36 17.38 -3.13
CA ASN A 11 26.15 16.38 -2.40
C ASN A 11 26.51 16.84 -0.99
N SER A 12 26.73 18.15 -0.77
CA SER A 12 26.98 18.72 0.57
C SER A 12 25.78 18.58 1.52
N PHE A 13 24.55 18.69 1.02
CA PHE A 13 23.36 18.55 1.87
C PHE A 13 23.11 17.08 2.23
N VAL A 14 23.31 16.18 1.26
CA VAL A 14 23.19 14.74 1.47
C VAL A 14 24.27 14.26 2.44
N THR A 15 25.53 14.69 2.29
CA THR A 15 26.61 14.31 3.22
C THR A 15 26.45 14.93 4.61
N GLN A 16 25.92 16.15 4.73
CA GLN A 16 25.56 16.76 6.02
C GLN A 16 24.37 16.03 6.69
N PHE A 17 23.41 15.55 5.91
CA PHE A 17 22.31 14.74 6.45
C PHE A 17 22.79 13.38 6.95
N TYR A 18 23.65 12.69 6.17
CA TYR A 18 24.25 11.42 6.59
C TYR A 18 25.17 11.58 7.80
N SER A 19 25.92 12.68 7.92
CA SER A 19 26.78 12.91 9.09
C SER A 19 25.97 13.22 10.35
N ILE A 20 24.85 13.95 10.24
CA ILE A 20 23.90 14.15 11.35
C ILE A 20 23.23 12.81 11.74
N LEU A 21 22.89 11.97 10.77
CA LEU A 21 22.34 10.62 11.00
C LEU A 21 23.34 9.70 11.71
N ILE A 22 24.62 9.73 11.33
CA ILE A 22 25.70 8.97 11.99
C ILE A 22 25.94 9.48 13.41
N LEU A 23 25.91 10.80 13.63
CA LEU A 23 26.04 11.40 14.97
C LEU A 23 24.82 11.13 15.87
N LEU A 24 23.62 11.04 15.30
CA LEU A 24 22.41 10.64 16.02
C LEU A 24 22.40 9.14 16.33
N TRP A 25 23.00 8.32 15.46
CA TRP A 25 23.20 6.90 15.70
C TRP A 25 24.28 6.63 16.75
N SER A 26 25.36 7.42 16.79
CA SER A 26 26.43 7.27 17.78
C SER A 26 26.05 7.74 19.18
N LYS A 27 25.07 8.64 19.31
CA LYS A 27 24.54 9.09 20.61
C LYS A 27 23.55 8.11 21.25
N LEU A 28 23.08 7.12 20.50
CA LEU A 28 22.25 6.02 21.02
C LEU A 28 23.19 4.88 21.47
N GLU A 29 23.87 5.06 22.59
CA GLU A 29 24.60 3.99 23.28
C GLU A 29 23.61 2.92 23.77
N PHE A 30 23.29 1.95 22.91
CA PHE A 30 23.01 0.59 23.35
C PHE A 30 24.36 -0.12 23.44
N SER A 31 24.87 -0.24 24.65
CA SER A 31 26.18 -0.79 25.04
C SER A 31 26.62 -2.03 24.26
N LYS A 32 27.66 -1.88 23.40
CA LYS A 32 29.01 -2.48 23.51
C LYS A 32 29.88 -1.95 22.36
N PRO A 33 31.19 -1.72 22.56
CA PRO A 33 32.03 -1.03 21.59
C PRO A 33 32.29 -1.97 20.41
N PHE A 34 32.00 -1.53 19.19
CA PHE A 34 32.44 -2.24 17.99
C PHE A 34 33.71 -1.55 17.49
N GLU A 35 34.83 -2.24 17.66
CA GLU A 35 36.13 -1.84 17.16
C GLU A 35 36.06 -1.58 15.66
N SER A 36 36.64 -0.44 15.28
CA SER A 36 36.92 -0.07 13.91
C SER A 36 37.79 -1.12 13.25
N THR A 37 37.26 -1.84 12.26
CA THR A 37 37.97 -2.24 11.03
C THR A 37 37.04 -3.04 10.12
N ASN A 38 37.18 -2.79 8.82
CA ASN A 38 36.66 -3.58 7.69
C ASN A 38 35.23 -3.32 7.19
N LEU A 39 35.18 -2.42 6.20
CA LEU A 39 34.27 -2.40 5.05
C LEU A 39 34.13 -3.80 4.41
N ARG A 40 33.18 -4.64 4.86
CA ARG A 40 32.69 -5.78 4.07
C ARG A 40 31.21 -6.02 4.34
N ASN A 41 30.39 -5.80 3.31
CA ASN A 41 29.05 -6.33 3.05
C ASN A 41 28.31 -6.95 4.25
N PHE A 42 27.56 -6.12 4.99
CA PHE A 42 26.57 -6.62 5.94
C PHE A 42 25.27 -6.93 5.19
N LYS A 43 24.98 -8.22 4.98
CA LYS A 43 23.60 -8.68 4.79
C LYS A 43 22.94 -8.67 6.17
N VAL A 44 21.90 -7.84 6.32
CA VAL A 44 21.03 -7.89 7.50
C VAL A 44 20.29 -9.22 7.46
N TYR A 45 20.59 -10.13 8.39
CA TYR A 45 19.85 -11.38 8.54
C TYR A 45 18.38 -11.08 8.92
N PRO A 46 17.41 -11.89 8.48
CA PRO A 46 15.97 -11.66 8.65
C PRO A 46 15.47 -11.84 10.10
N SER A 47 16.33 -11.69 11.10
CA SER A 47 15.96 -11.64 12.52
C SER A 47 15.45 -10.27 12.98
N GLY A 48 15.37 -9.28 12.07
CA GLY A 48 14.67 -7.99 12.26
C GLY A 48 13.14 -8.08 12.35
N PHE A 49 12.59 -9.25 12.04
CA PHE A 49 11.16 -9.57 11.90
C PHE A 49 10.27 -9.11 13.06
N LEU A 50 10.76 -9.13 14.31
CA LEU A 50 9.98 -8.69 15.47
C LEU A 50 9.98 -7.15 15.64
N LYS A 51 11.10 -6.50 15.32
CA LYS A 51 11.25 -5.04 15.45
C LYS A 51 10.44 -4.31 14.38
N ASP A 52 10.37 -4.88 13.19
CA ASP A 52 9.55 -4.37 12.09
C ASP A 52 8.05 -4.44 12.43
N LYS A 53 7.62 -5.51 13.10
CA LYS A 53 6.22 -5.70 13.55
C LYS A 53 5.80 -4.73 14.66
N ILE A 54 6.68 -4.37 15.58
CA ILE A 54 6.36 -3.39 16.63
C ILE A 54 6.20 -1.98 16.02
N ILE A 55 7.08 -1.61 15.09
CA ILE A 55 6.99 -0.34 14.35
C ILE A 55 5.71 -0.29 13.51
N PHE A 56 5.29 -1.44 12.97
CA PHE A 56 4.08 -1.60 12.18
C PHE A 56 2.78 -1.32 12.96
N PHE A 57 2.63 -1.88 14.16
CA PHE A 57 1.45 -1.67 15.01
C PHE A 57 1.30 -0.20 15.44
N ASN A 58 2.41 0.52 15.61
CA ASN A 58 2.39 1.92 16.02
C ASN A 58 1.84 2.89 14.95
N CYS A 59 1.69 2.45 13.69
CA CYS A 59 1.36 3.33 12.57
C CYS A 59 0.49 2.63 11.51
N LEU A 60 -0.60 1.98 11.92
CA LEU A 60 -1.54 1.31 11.01
C LEU A 60 -2.14 2.26 9.96
N THR A 61 -2.48 3.50 10.34
CA THR A 61 -3.10 4.51 9.47
C THR A 61 -2.13 5.22 8.52
N HIS A 62 -0.83 5.18 8.78
CA HIS A 62 0.17 5.91 7.99
C HIS A 62 0.46 5.29 6.62
N SER A 63 -0.03 4.08 6.34
CA SER A 63 -0.07 3.51 4.98
C SER A 63 -0.98 4.31 4.02
N LYS A 64 -1.92 5.10 4.55
CA LYS A 64 -2.91 5.87 3.77
C LYS A 64 -2.62 7.36 3.69
N ILE A 65 -2.11 7.98 4.76
CA ILE A 65 -2.06 9.45 4.91
C ILE A 65 -0.95 10.09 4.05
N PHE A 66 0.17 9.41 3.81
CA PHE A 66 1.30 10.01 3.09
C PHE A 66 1.24 9.96 1.55
N LYS A 67 0.24 9.27 0.95
CA LYS A 67 0.06 9.23 -0.52
C LYS A 67 -0.22 10.62 -1.13
N ASN A 68 -0.72 11.59 -0.35
CA ASN A 68 -1.16 12.88 -0.89
C ASN A 68 -0.12 14.01 -0.85
N LYS A 69 1.07 13.84 -0.24
CA LYS A 69 2.01 14.98 -0.10
C LYS A 69 3.49 14.73 -0.34
N ILE A 70 3.96 13.48 -0.40
CA ILE A 70 5.37 13.18 -0.72
C ILE A 70 5.43 12.22 -1.91
N ARG A 71 5.33 12.80 -3.11
CA ARG A 71 5.38 12.08 -4.39
C ARG A 71 6.81 11.83 -4.88
N LYS A 72 7.81 11.73 -3.99
CA LYS A 72 9.21 11.50 -4.37
C LYS A 72 9.96 10.69 -3.30
N ASN A 73 10.32 9.46 -3.63
CA ASN A 73 11.48 8.70 -3.14
C ASN A 73 11.68 8.56 -1.63
N CYS A 74 10.63 8.38 -0.83
CA CYS A 74 10.81 8.00 0.57
C CYS A 74 10.01 6.75 0.85
N ASP A 75 10.74 5.65 1.13
CA ASP A 75 10.17 4.40 1.61
C ASP A 75 9.14 4.72 2.70
N THR A 76 7.91 4.22 2.52
CA THR A 76 6.85 4.38 3.52
C THR A 76 7.27 3.86 4.90
N TYR A 77 8.24 2.94 4.93
CA TYR A 77 8.93 2.43 6.11
C TYR A 77 9.88 3.45 6.77
N PHE A 78 10.61 4.26 5.97
CA PHE A 78 11.45 5.35 6.46
C PHE A 78 10.62 6.43 7.14
N LEU A 79 9.47 6.80 6.56
CA LEU A 79 8.55 7.77 7.14
C LEU A 79 7.94 7.29 8.48
N LYS A 80 7.61 6.00 8.59
CA LYS A 80 7.13 5.39 9.85
C LYS A 80 8.19 5.44 10.96
N LYS A 81 9.44 5.08 10.65
CA LYS A 81 10.56 5.22 11.60
C LYS A 81 10.81 6.68 11.96
N LEU A 82 10.75 7.57 10.99
CA LEU A 82 10.98 9.01 11.18
C LEU A 82 9.92 9.63 12.10
N GLN A 83 8.65 9.22 12.01
CA GLN A 83 7.61 9.71 12.93
C GLN A 83 7.82 9.23 14.37
N ILE A 84 8.17 7.95 14.58
CA ILE A 84 8.50 7.43 15.92
C ILE A 84 9.73 8.16 16.48
N LEU A 85 10.75 8.40 15.64
CA LEU A 85 11.93 9.18 16.01
C LEU A 85 11.59 10.64 16.36
N LEU A 86 10.72 11.30 15.60
CA LEU A 86 10.28 12.68 15.88
C LEU A 86 9.49 12.79 17.18
N VAL A 87 8.68 11.79 17.51
CA VAL A 87 7.95 11.70 18.78
C VAL A 87 8.93 11.48 19.93
N ASN A 88 9.89 10.56 19.78
CA ASN A 88 10.92 10.30 20.78
C ASN A 88 11.83 11.51 21.03
N LEU A 89 12.05 12.34 20.00
CA LEU A 89 12.77 13.61 20.09
C LEU A 89 11.90 14.76 20.64
N ASN A 90 10.69 14.50 21.14
CA ASN A 90 9.70 15.49 21.63
C ASN A 90 9.30 16.57 20.60
N ASN A 91 9.63 16.38 19.32
CA ASN A 91 9.30 17.32 18.25
C ASN A 91 7.83 17.20 17.81
N VAL A 92 7.19 16.07 18.10
CA VAL A 92 5.77 15.83 17.86
C VAL A 92 5.12 15.34 19.14
N LYS A 93 4.15 16.11 19.66
CA LYS A 93 3.33 15.71 20.81
C LYS A 93 1.97 15.25 20.31
N TYR A 94 1.60 14.01 20.62
CA TYR A 94 0.24 13.53 20.35
C TYR A 94 -0.76 14.20 21.29
N VAL A 95 -1.99 14.37 20.79
CA VAL A 95 -3.11 14.80 21.62
C VAL A 95 -3.37 13.73 22.69
N LYS A 96 -3.74 14.14 23.90
CA LYS A 96 -4.15 13.18 24.94
C LYS A 96 -5.54 12.64 24.59
N TYR A 97 -5.64 11.33 24.46
CA TYR A 97 -6.90 10.63 24.25
C TYR A 97 -6.89 9.31 25.02
N ASP A 98 -8.09 8.84 25.38
CA ASP A 98 -8.26 7.57 26.07
C ASP A 98 -8.27 6.41 25.08
N ILE A 99 -7.41 5.41 25.30
CA ILE A 99 -7.29 4.24 24.44
C ILE A 99 -8.34 3.20 24.87
N LYS A 100 -9.31 2.91 24.01
CA LYS A 100 -10.30 1.83 24.19
C LYS A 100 -10.13 0.76 23.11
N LEU A 101 -9.60 -0.41 23.48
CA LEU A 101 -9.34 -1.53 22.58
C LEU A 101 -10.38 -2.63 22.77
N ASN A 102 -11.56 -2.46 22.18
CA ASN A 102 -12.65 -3.43 22.30
C ASN A 102 -12.71 -4.44 21.16
N ILE A 103 -12.03 -4.16 20.05
CA ILE A 103 -12.13 -4.93 18.79
C ILE A 103 -10.74 -5.45 18.42
N ARG A 104 -10.63 -6.76 18.18
CA ARG A 104 -9.42 -7.40 17.69
C ARG A 104 -9.40 -7.35 16.17
N ILE A 105 -8.43 -6.62 15.60
CA ILE A 105 -8.27 -6.54 14.14
C ILE A 105 -7.77 -7.88 13.59
N PHE A 106 -6.76 -8.47 14.25
CA PHE A 106 -6.20 -9.78 13.91
C PHE A 106 -6.56 -10.77 15.02
N GLU A 107 -7.17 -11.91 14.68
CA GLU A 107 -7.42 -12.98 15.66
C GLU A 107 -6.17 -13.83 15.82
N ASP A 108 -5.60 -14.23 14.68
CA ASP A 108 -4.48 -15.14 14.64
C ASP A 108 -3.19 -14.48 14.13
N LYS A 109 -2.08 -15.06 14.54
CA LYS A 109 -0.76 -14.79 13.96
C LYS A 109 -0.78 -14.96 12.43
N LYS A 110 -1.54 -15.93 11.91
CA LYS A 110 -1.68 -16.17 10.47
C LYS A 110 -2.34 -14.99 9.76
N SER A 111 -3.40 -14.43 10.32
CA SER A 111 -4.06 -13.24 9.77
C SER A 111 -3.13 -12.03 9.69
N LEU A 112 -2.26 -11.86 10.70
CA LEU A 112 -1.24 -10.82 10.69
C LEU A 112 -0.17 -11.06 9.62
N ILE A 113 0.31 -12.30 9.46
CA ILE A 113 1.31 -12.65 8.42
C ILE A 113 0.72 -12.42 7.02
N ASN A 114 -0.53 -12.82 6.78
CA ASN A 114 -1.19 -12.61 5.50
C ASN A 114 -1.35 -11.10 5.19
N TYR A 115 -1.64 -10.30 6.22
CA TYR A 115 -1.74 -8.84 6.07
C TYR A 115 -0.39 -8.18 5.77
N GLU A 116 0.68 -8.65 6.41
CA GLU A 116 2.05 -8.23 6.14
C GLU A 116 2.45 -8.56 4.70
N GLN A 117 2.23 -9.80 4.26
CA GLN A 117 2.48 -10.23 2.89
C GLN A 117 1.70 -9.39 1.86
N ALA A 118 0.43 -9.10 2.11
CA ALA A 118 -0.35 -8.26 1.22
C ALA A 118 0.19 -6.82 1.11
N LEU A 119 0.84 -6.29 2.17
CA LEU A 119 1.48 -4.97 2.10
C LEU A 119 2.80 -4.99 1.34
N ASP A 120 3.58 -6.07 1.51
CA ASP A 120 4.79 -6.27 0.71
C ASP A 120 4.42 -6.36 -0.78
N ASP A 121 3.35 -7.07 -1.11
CA ASP A 121 2.78 -7.14 -2.46
C ASP A 121 2.34 -5.75 -2.98
N GLU A 122 1.70 -4.93 -2.14
CA GLU A 122 1.34 -3.55 -2.52
C GLU A 122 2.60 -2.72 -2.80
N PHE A 123 3.62 -2.87 -1.96
CA PHE A 123 4.86 -2.12 -2.09
C PHE A 123 5.63 -2.52 -3.36
N GLU A 124 5.72 -3.82 -3.64
CA GLU A 124 6.30 -4.35 -4.86
C GLU A 124 5.59 -3.79 -6.10
N LEU A 125 4.25 -3.80 -6.11
CA LEU A 125 3.47 -3.18 -7.18
C LEU A 125 3.82 -1.70 -7.38
N LEU A 126 3.89 -0.92 -6.30
CA LEU A 126 4.22 0.51 -6.41
C LEU A 126 5.61 0.73 -7.00
N ASN A 127 6.60 -0.08 -6.62
CA ASN A 127 7.95 0.00 -7.17
C ASN A 127 7.96 -0.32 -8.68
N ILE A 128 7.21 -1.34 -9.11
CA ILE A 128 7.08 -1.70 -10.52
C ILE A 128 6.38 -0.58 -11.31
N LEU A 129 5.35 0.05 -10.73
CA LEU A 129 4.68 1.19 -11.36
C LEU A 129 5.59 2.41 -11.47
N GLU A 130 6.47 2.63 -10.49
CA GLU A 130 7.49 3.69 -10.55
C GLU A 130 8.56 3.43 -11.61
N SER A 131 8.99 2.18 -11.77
CA SER A 131 9.92 1.77 -12.83
C SER A 131 9.26 1.74 -14.22
N LYS A 132 7.93 1.81 -14.29
CA LYS A 132 7.10 1.72 -15.50
C LYS A 132 7.24 0.39 -16.25
N ASP A 133 7.61 -0.67 -15.56
CA ASP A 133 7.66 -2.01 -16.13
C ASP A 133 6.27 -2.67 -16.06
N TYR A 134 5.44 -2.36 -17.06
CA TYR A 134 4.04 -2.82 -17.08
C TYR A 134 3.91 -4.32 -17.35
N ASP A 135 4.90 -4.96 -17.95
CA ASP A 135 4.86 -6.39 -18.26
C ASP A 135 5.07 -7.21 -16.97
N GLN A 136 6.08 -6.85 -16.16
CA GLN A 136 6.26 -7.45 -14.83
C GLN A 136 5.05 -7.19 -13.92
N ALA A 137 4.47 -5.99 -14.01
CA ALA A 137 3.26 -5.68 -13.26
C ALA A 137 2.10 -6.61 -13.64
N TYR A 138 1.99 -6.96 -14.92
CA TYR A 138 0.91 -7.83 -15.40
C TYR A 138 1.07 -9.29 -14.95
N ASP A 139 2.30 -9.79 -14.84
CA ASP A 139 2.54 -11.13 -14.29
C ASP A 139 2.24 -11.17 -12.78
N LEU A 140 2.68 -10.15 -12.03
CA LEU A 140 2.28 -10.00 -10.62
C LEU A 140 0.76 -9.91 -10.46
N PHE A 141 0.07 -9.19 -11.35
CA PHE A 141 -1.39 -9.12 -11.35
C PHE A 141 -2.04 -10.49 -11.47
N ARG A 142 -1.58 -11.35 -12.38
CA ARG A 142 -2.14 -12.70 -12.57
C ARG A 142 -2.02 -13.53 -11.30
N ASP A 143 -0.83 -13.57 -10.70
CA ASP A 143 -0.57 -14.31 -9.47
C ASP A 143 -1.45 -13.82 -8.31
N LYS A 144 -1.59 -12.49 -8.16
CA LYS A 144 -2.41 -11.90 -7.09
C LYS A 144 -3.90 -12.05 -7.35
N MET A 145 -4.36 -12.04 -8.61
CA MET A 145 -5.75 -12.29 -8.96
C MET A 145 -6.17 -13.72 -8.58
N GLU A 146 -5.31 -14.71 -8.80
CA GLU A 146 -5.56 -16.09 -8.37
C GLU A 146 -5.61 -16.20 -6.84
N SER A 147 -4.64 -15.61 -6.16
CA SER A 147 -4.60 -15.57 -4.68
C SER A 147 -5.85 -14.91 -4.09
N TYR A 148 -6.35 -13.84 -4.72
CA TYR A 148 -7.55 -13.15 -4.29
C TYR A 148 -8.83 -13.95 -4.56
N LYS A 149 -8.92 -14.70 -5.68
CA LYS A 149 -10.05 -15.59 -5.94
C LYS A 149 -10.18 -16.66 -4.85
N ILE A 150 -9.07 -17.24 -4.42
CA ILE A 150 -9.04 -18.22 -3.32
C ILE A 150 -9.56 -17.58 -2.01
N LEU A 151 -9.18 -16.33 -1.74
CA LEU A 151 -9.62 -15.58 -0.58
C LEU A 151 -11.13 -15.31 -0.58
N ILE A 152 -11.69 -14.87 -1.71
CA ILE A 152 -13.12 -14.56 -1.83
C ILE A 152 -13.99 -15.83 -1.73
N VAL A 153 -13.47 -16.99 -2.14
CA VAL A 153 -14.18 -18.27 -2.01
C VAL A 153 -14.32 -18.70 -0.54
N ASN A 154 -13.46 -18.21 0.37
CA ASN A 154 -13.53 -18.58 1.78
C ASN A 154 -14.56 -17.71 2.55
N PRO A 155 -15.76 -18.24 2.88
CA PRO A 155 -16.81 -17.45 3.51
C PRO A 155 -16.48 -17.04 4.95
N GLU A 156 -15.66 -17.82 5.67
CA GLU A 156 -15.31 -17.53 7.06
C GLU A 156 -14.51 -16.23 7.18
N THR A 157 -13.57 -16.03 6.26
CA THR A 157 -12.72 -14.83 6.24
C THR A 157 -13.55 -13.59 5.91
N LEU A 158 -14.46 -13.70 4.94
CA LEU A 158 -15.33 -12.60 4.52
C LEU A 158 -16.32 -12.19 5.62
N ASN A 159 -16.98 -13.16 6.25
CA ASN A 159 -17.95 -12.88 7.31
C ASN A 159 -17.28 -12.18 8.50
N ARG A 160 -16.09 -12.65 8.89
CA ARG A 160 -15.29 -12.03 9.94
C ARG A 160 -14.86 -10.61 9.59
N ASP A 161 -14.38 -10.37 8.38
CA ASP A 161 -14.01 -9.03 7.94
C ASP A 161 -15.22 -8.08 7.82
N GLN A 162 -16.40 -8.61 7.53
CA GLN A 162 -17.65 -7.87 7.49
C GLN A 162 -18.10 -7.40 8.88
N GLN A 163 -17.85 -8.20 9.93
CA GLN A 163 -18.12 -7.82 11.33
C GLN A 163 -17.25 -6.65 11.82
N LEU A 164 -16.09 -6.43 11.19
CA LEU A 164 -15.26 -5.27 11.51
C LEU A 164 -15.92 -3.96 11.02
N PRO A 165 -15.88 -2.89 11.84
CA PRO A 165 -16.27 -1.56 11.39
C PRO A 165 -15.48 -1.14 10.15
N VAL A 166 -16.12 -0.38 9.25
CA VAL A 166 -15.57 0.02 7.94
C VAL A 166 -14.16 0.63 8.05
N TYR A 167 -13.90 1.45 9.08
CA TYR A 167 -12.60 2.08 9.29
C TYR A 167 -11.50 1.06 9.67
N LEU A 168 -11.83 -0.04 10.35
CA LEU A 168 -10.89 -1.11 10.71
C LEU A 168 -10.75 -2.16 9.61
N ARG A 169 -11.79 -2.40 8.82
CA ARG A 169 -11.79 -3.35 7.70
C ARG A 169 -10.68 -3.06 6.68
N SER A 170 -10.23 -1.82 6.61
CA SER A 170 -9.11 -1.44 5.76
C SER A 170 -7.75 -1.98 6.19
N PHE A 171 -7.65 -2.56 7.39
CA PHE A 171 -6.46 -3.21 7.92
C PHE A 171 -6.54 -4.74 7.80
N THR A 172 -7.36 -5.25 6.89
CA THR A 172 -7.40 -6.68 6.55
C THR A 172 -6.71 -6.94 5.22
N HIS A 173 -6.18 -8.15 5.05
CA HIS A 173 -5.44 -8.52 3.84
C HIS A 173 -6.35 -8.51 2.61
N GLY A 174 -7.63 -8.90 2.77
CA GLY A 174 -8.64 -8.79 1.72
C GLY A 174 -8.78 -7.37 1.19
N SER A 175 -8.87 -6.37 2.09
CA SER A 175 -8.96 -4.97 1.67
C SER A 175 -7.72 -4.47 0.92
N ILE A 176 -6.53 -4.99 1.22
CA ILE A 176 -5.31 -4.63 0.48
C ILE A 176 -5.32 -5.29 -0.90
N TYR A 177 -5.66 -6.57 -1.00
CA TYR A 177 -5.74 -7.23 -2.29
C TYR A 177 -6.78 -6.59 -3.21
N THR A 178 -7.96 -6.20 -2.70
CA THR A 178 -8.95 -5.42 -3.46
C THR A 178 -8.35 -4.11 -3.99
N LYS A 179 -7.51 -3.44 -3.20
CA LYS A 179 -6.83 -2.21 -3.58
C LYS A 179 -5.75 -2.45 -4.63
N ILE A 180 -4.94 -3.50 -4.47
CA ILE A 180 -3.94 -3.94 -5.44
C ILE A 180 -4.61 -4.19 -6.80
N LEU A 181 -5.66 -5.02 -6.82
CA LEU A 181 -6.43 -5.31 -8.04
C LEU A 181 -7.03 -4.05 -8.65
N SER A 182 -7.59 -3.15 -7.82
CA SER A 182 -8.09 -1.87 -8.32
C SER A 182 -7.00 -1.07 -9.02
N ILE A 183 -5.81 -0.94 -8.42
CA ILE A 183 -4.69 -0.20 -9.01
C ILE A 183 -4.26 -0.85 -10.33
N PHE A 184 -4.15 -2.18 -10.36
CA PHE A 184 -3.84 -2.91 -11.58
C PHE A 184 -4.84 -2.64 -12.70
N SER A 185 -6.15 -2.68 -12.40
CA SER A 185 -7.20 -2.43 -13.38
C SER A 185 -7.25 -0.98 -13.85
N PHE A 186 -6.94 -0.01 -12.98
CA PHE A 186 -6.94 1.41 -13.35
C PHE A 186 -5.68 1.84 -14.12
N GLU A 187 -4.52 1.26 -13.81
CA GLU A 187 -3.24 1.73 -14.34
C GLU A 187 -2.61 0.73 -15.31
N VAL A 188 -2.39 -0.51 -14.89
CA VAL A 188 -1.61 -1.49 -15.66
C VAL A 188 -2.38 -1.98 -16.88
N LEU A 189 -3.59 -2.49 -16.69
CA LEU A 189 -4.38 -3.05 -17.80
C LEU A 189 -4.73 -1.97 -18.84
N GLN A 190 -4.97 -0.75 -18.39
CA GLN A 190 -5.23 0.39 -19.28
C GLN A 190 -4.00 0.79 -20.09
N ARG A 191 -2.81 0.78 -19.48
CA ARG A 191 -1.55 1.05 -20.19
C ARG A 191 -1.24 -0.02 -21.23
N LEU A 192 -1.53 -1.27 -20.92
CA LEU A 192 -1.39 -2.41 -21.84
C LEU A 192 -2.53 -2.52 -22.86
N LYS A 193 -3.51 -1.60 -22.84
CA LYS A 193 -4.71 -1.61 -23.70
C LYS A 193 -5.55 -2.89 -23.58
N LYS A 194 -5.48 -3.57 -22.44
CA LYS A 194 -6.25 -4.78 -22.11
C LYS A 194 -7.60 -4.40 -21.47
N TYR A 195 -8.40 -3.63 -22.20
CA TYR A 195 -9.65 -3.04 -21.69
C TYR A 195 -10.70 -4.08 -21.30
N GLN A 196 -10.76 -5.20 -22.03
CA GLN A 196 -11.68 -6.29 -21.72
C GLN A 196 -11.35 -6.93 -20.38
N GLU A 197 -10.09 -7.32 -20.17
CA GLU A 197 -9.63 -7.88 -18.90
C GLU A 197 -9.80 -6.89 -17.73
N ALA A 198 -9.62 -5.58 -18.00
CA ALA A 198 -9.88 -4.55 -17.00
C ALA A 198 -11.35 -4.53 -16.58
N ASN A 199 -12.27 -4.60 -17.53
CA ASN A 199 -13.71 -4.66 -17.24
C ASN A 199 -14.10 -5.95 -16.54
N ASP A 200 -13.58 -7.11 -16.97
CA ASP A 200 -13.82 -8.39 -16.30
C ASP A 200 -13.37 -8.34 -14.83
N THR A 201 -12.26 -7.64 -14.56
CA THR A 201 -11.77 -7.44 -13.19
C THR A 201 -12.67 -6.48 -12.39
N PHE A 202 -13.12 -5.38 -12.99
CA PHE A 202 -14.07 -4.48 -12.32
C PHE A 202 -15.41 -5.17 -12.02
N GLU A 203 -15.96 -5.92 -12.96
CA GLU A 203 -17.17 -6.74 -12.77
C GLU A 203 -16.95 -7.77 -11.66
N PHE A 204 -15.80 -8.45 -11.65
CA PHE A 204 -15.45 -9.37 -10.58
C PHE A 204 -15.45 -8.67 -9.22
N LEU A 205 -14.81 -7.50 -9.10
CA LEU A 205 -14.78 -6.72 -7.86
C LEU A 205 -16.14 -6.16 -7.44
N LEU A 206 -17.03 -5.87 -8.38
CA LEU A 206 -18.36 -5.32 -8.11
C LEU A 206 -19.38 -6.40 -7.71
N TYR A 207 -19.35 -7.56 -8.37
CA TYR A 207 -20.37 -8.60 -8.22
C TYR A 207 -19.98 -9.76 -7.31
N LYS A 208 -18.67 -10.04 -7.14
CA LYS A 208 -18.23 -11.17 -6.31
C LYS A 208 -17.95 -10.80 -4.86
N GLN A 209 -17.90 -9.51 -4.52
CA GLN A 209 -17.66 -9.07 -3.16
C GLN A 209 -18.41 -7.77 -2.82
N ASN A 210 -18.87 -7.68 -1.58
CA ASN A 210 -19.57 -6.53 -1.00
C ASN A 210 -18.99 -6.16 0.38
N VAL A 211 -17.71 -6.48 0.61
CA VAL A 211 -17.07 -6.33 1.93
C VAL A 211 -16.03 -5.23 1.89
N TYR A 212 -15.19 -5.21 0.85
CA TYR A 212 -14.00 -4.38 0.80
C TYR A 212 -14.18 -3.16 -0.09
N ARG A 213 -13.65 -2.03 0.38
CA ARG A 213 -13.46 -0.79 -0.40
C ARG A 213 -14.74 -0.30 -1.11
N LEU A 214 -15.88 -0.38 -0.41
CA LEU A 214 -17.19 0.03 -0.93
C LEU A 214 -17.19 1.48 -1.47
N SER A 215 -16.45 2.38 -0.80
CA SER A 215 -16.24 3.77 -1.26
C SER A 215 -15.59 3.92 -2.64
N SER A 216 -15.00 2.86 -3.19
CA SER A 216 -14.38 2.86 -4.52
C SER A 216 -15.30 2.35 -5.62
N ARG A 217 -16.49 1.83 -5.29
CA ARG A 217 -17.43 1.22 -6.25
C ARG A 217 -17.84 2.21 -7.35
N SER A 218 -18.12 3.44 -6.98
CA SER A 218 -18.45 4.52 -7.93
C SER A 218 -17.37 4.69 -9.00
N LYS A 219 -16.10 4.67 -8.60
CA LYS A 219 -14.96 4.77 -9.54
C LYS A 219 -14.82 3.54 -10.43
N TRP A 220 -15.15 2.35 -9.91
CA TRP A 220 -15.14 1.12 -10.72
C TRP A 220 -16.24 1.17 -11.78
N PHE A 221 -17.47 1.52 -11.42
CA PHE A 221 -18.57 1.70 -12.36
C PHE A 221 -18.27 2.77 -13.41
N GLU A 222 -17.80 3.95 -12.98
CA GLU A 222 -17.43 5.05 -13.87
C GLU A 222 -16.42 4.58 -14.93
N ARG A 223 -15.36 3.89 -14.50
CA ARG A 223 -14.32 3.43 -15.43
C ARG A 223 -14.80 2.30 -16.33
N LEU A 224 -15.61 1.39 -15.81
CA LEU A 224 -16.19 0.29 -16.56
C LEU A 224 -17.10 0.81 -17.68
N ALA A 225 -17.94 1.82 -17.40
CA ALA A 225 -18.78 2.49 -18.39
C ALA A 225 -17.93 3.18 -19.47
N ILE A 226 -16.92 3.95 -19.07
CA ILE A 226 -15.99 4.62 -20.00
C ILE A 226 -15.31 3.59 -20.91
N ASN A 227 -14.84 2.47 -20.36
CA ASN A 227 -14.19 1.42 -21.14
C ASN A 227 -15.14 0.79 -22.16
N TYR A 228 -16.39 0.52 -21.78
CA TYR A 228 -17.39 -0.02 -22.70
C TYR A 228 -17.72 0.95 -23.83
N GLU A 229 -17.95 2.22 -23.52
CA GLU A 229 -18.34 3.23 -24.51
C GLU A 229 -17.17 3.57 -25.45
N THR A 230 -16.00 3.88 -24.90
CA THR A 230 -14.91 4.48 -25.68
C THR A 230 -13.98 3.43 -26.31
N HIS A 231 -13.64 2.37 -25.57
CA HIS A 231 -12.61 1.41 -25.99
C HIS A 231 -13.20 0.15 -26.63
N LEU A 232 -14.26 -0.40 -26.03
CA LEU A 232 -14.90 -1.63 -26.51
C LEU A 232 -16.06 -1.36 -27.49
N LYS A 233 -16.50 -0.09 -27.61
CA LYS A 233 -17.60 0.35 -28.50
C LYS A 233 -18.91 -0.43 -28.29
N ASP A 234 -19.20 -0.73 -27.03
CA ASP A 234 -20.44 -1.39 -26.60
C ASP A 234 -21.27 -0.40 -25.74
N PRO A 235 -22.04 0.50 -26.39
CA PRO A 235 -22.83 1.50 -25.68
C PRO A 235 -23.96 0.88 -24.85
N VAL A 236 -24.45 -0.30 -25.22
CA VAL A 236 -25.52 -1.01 -24.49
C VAL A 236 -25.01 -1.47 -23.13
N LYS A 237 -23.82 -2.09 -23.08
CA LYS A 237 -23.20 -2.45 -21.80
C LYS A 237 -22.80 -1.23 -20.98
N SER A 238 -22.31 -0.16 -21.62
CA SER A 238 -22.05 1.10 -20.92
C SER A 238 -23.32 1.62 -20.24
N PHE A 239 -24.43 1.75 -20.98
CA PHE A 239 -25.70 2.21 -20.42
C PHE A 239 -26.20 1.32 -19.28
N ASN A 240 -26.16 -0.01 -19.45
CA ASN A 240 -26.57 -0.95 -18.40
C ASN A 240 -25.71 -0.81 -17.14
N SER A 241 -24.41 -0.59 -17.29
CA SER A 241 -23.52 -0.41 -16.16
C SER A 241 -23.81 0.88 -15.38
N ILE A 242 -24.15 1.97 -16.07
CA ILE A 242 -24.57 3.23 -15.46
C ILE A 242 -25.91 3.04 -14.73
N LYS A 243 -26.86 2.34 -15.35
CA LYS A 243 -28.15 2.04 -14.72
C LYS A 243 -27.96 1.26 -13.41
N ILE A 244 -27.16 0.20 -13.43
CA ILE A 244 -26.84 -0.59 -12.23
C ILE A 244 -26.14 0.29 -11.18
N ALA A 245 -25.22 1.16 -11.60
CA ALA A 245 -24.53 2.07 -10.69
C ALA A 245 -25.49 3.05 -10.00
N LEU A 246 -26.51 3.54 -10.69
CA LEU A 246 -27.53 4.43 -10.11
C LEU A 246 -28.46 3.71 -9.14
N GLU A 247 -28.69 2.42 -9.33
CA GLU A 247 -29.49 1.57 -8.45
C GLU A 247 -28.68 1.06 -7.23
N ASP A 248 -27.35 1.18 -7.25
CA ASP A 248 -26.47 0.72 -6.17
C ASP A 248 -26.54 1.63 -4.94
N THR A 249 -27.04 1.09 -3.83
CA THR A 249 -27.17 1.80 -2.54
C THR A 249 -25.83 2.11 -1.87
N GLU A 250 -24.73 1.47 -2.29
CA GLU A 250 -23.39 1.69 -1.71
C GLU A 250 -22.60 2.83 -2.40
N ASN A 251 -23.18 3.50 -3.41
CA ASN A 251 -22.55 4.59 -4.16
C ASN A 251 -22.64 5.99 -3.50
N ILE A 252 -22.84 6.07 -2.19
CA ILE A 252 -22.97 7.33 -1.42
C ILE A 252 -21.62 7.99 -1.16
#